data_AF-A0AA86VE82-F1
#
_entry.id   AF-A0AA86VE82-F1
#
_cell.length_a   1.000
_cell.length_b   1.000
_cell.length_c   1.000
_cell.angle_alpha   90.00
_cell.angle_beta   90.00
_cell.angle_gamma   90.00
#
_symmetry.space_group_name_H-M   'P 1'
#
loop_
_entity.id
_entity.type
_entity.pdbx_description
1 polymer ?
#
loop_
_entity_poly.entity_id
_entity_poly.type
_entity_poly.pdbx_seq_one_letter_code
_entity_poly.pdbx_strand_id
1 'polypeptide(L)'
;MGITKRSSLLIFFLVFVSTLVHAKAYNSLYCGSKGTRCYGKYIQCPQECPNSDTTDPKAKVCHIDCNKPICRAQCRSRKPNCNAPGSGCFDPRFIGGDGIVFYFHGKSNEHFSLVSDSNLQINARFIGHRPAGRSRDYTWIQALGILFNSKTFSLEATKTPQWDGDLDYLKLNYNGNHVALAEGALSTWYNEEKDVKVERVANKNSVMVTLKDAAEILVNVVPVTKEDDRIHNYQVPSDNCFAHLEVQFRFFALSPKVNGVLGRTYRLDFENPAKPGVAMPVVGGEERYKTSSLLSHKCGSCVFSQGSSFEKETTPQMMEYGTLDCTKFSHGLGIVCRR
;
A
#
# COMPACT_ATOMS: atom_id res chain seq x y z
N MET A 1 -3.07 11.68 72.13
CA MET A 1 -1.78 11.53 71.41
C MET A 1 -1.74 10.10 70.87
N GLY A 2 -1.73 9.93 69.54
CA GLY A 2 -1.76 8.60 68.90
C GLY A 2 -2.61 8.58 67.64
N ILE A 3 -1.97 8.94 66.51
CA ILE A 3 -2.53 9.18 65.19
C ILE A 3 -2.91 7.85 64.51
N THR A 4 -4.16 7.76 64.06
CA THR A 4 -4.69 6.73 63.14
C THR A 4 -4.11 6.91 61.74
N LYS A 5 -3.23 6.02 61.29
CA LYS A 5 -2.86 5.88 59.87
C LYS A 5 -3.84 4.93 59.18
N ARG A 6 -4.89 5.48 58.55
CA ARG A 6 -5.65 4.75 57.52
C ARG A 6 -4.92 4.89 56.18
N SER A 7 -4.48 3.76 55.65
CA SER A 7 -3.88 3.62 54.33
C SER A 7 -4.87 4.08 53.25
N SER A 8 -4.49 5.08 52.47
CA SER A 8 -5.24 5.56 51.31
C SER A 8 -4.66 4.90 50.06
N LEU A 9 -5.31 3.84 49.59
CA LEU A 9 -5.09 3.26 48.27
C LEU A 9 -6.07 3.93 47.31
N LEU A 10 -5.66 5.04 46.71
CA LEU A 10 -6.33 5.66 45.56
C LEU A 10 -5.99 4.84 44.31
N ILE A 11 -6.85 3.88 43.97
CA ILE A 11 -6.81 3.19 42.69
C ILE A 11 -7.38 4.16 41.64
N PHE A 12 -6.50 4.74 40.83
CA PHE A 12 -6.88 5.49 39.63
C PHE A 12 -7.46 4.52 38.59
N PHE A 13 -8.79 4.43 38.52
CA PHE A 13 -9.48 3.86 37.37
C PHE A 13 -9.39 4.85 36.19
N LEU A 14 -8.34 4.71 35.37
CA LEU A 14 -8.28 5.33 34.05
C LEU A 14 -9.22 4.57 33.12
N VAL A 15 -10.47 5.02 33.02
CA VAL A 15 -11.41 4.58 31.99
C VAL A 15 -10.97 5.19 30.66
N PHE A 16 -10.18 4.45 29.88
CA PHE A 16 -9.96 4.76 28.47
C PHE A 16 -11.28 4.55 27.72
N VAL A 17 -12.02 5.64 27.51
CA VAL A 17 -13.15 5.65 26.58
C VAL A 17 -12.57 5.66 25.17
N SER A 18 -12.27 4.47 24.64
CA SER A 18 -12.01 4.30 23.21
C SER A 18 -13.29 4.62 22.46
N THR A 19 -13.40 5.83 21.92
CA THR A 19 -14.43 6.17 20.95
C THR A 19 -14.11 5.41 19.67
N LEU A 20 -14.73 4.24 19.51
CA LEU A 20 -14.74 3.50 18.26
C LEU A 20 -15.52 4.32 17.23
N VAL A 21 -14.85 5.27 16.57
CA VAL A 21 -15.36 5.91 15.36
C VAL A 21 -15.29 4.86 14.26
N HIS A 22 -16.30 3.99 14.20
CA HIS A 22 -16.52 3.15 13.03
C HIS A 22 -16.69 4.09 11.83
N ALA A 23 -15.87 3.91 10.80
CA ALA A 23 -16.22 4.42 9.49
C ALA A 23 -17.62 3.87 9.18
N LYS A 24 -18.60 4.72 8.92
CA LYS A 24 -19.97 4.25 8.69
C LYS A 24 -19.97 3.36 7.45
N ALA A 25 -20.26 2.08 7.67
CA ALA A 25 -20.63 1.16 6.62
C ALA A 25 -21.67 1.83 5.71
N TYR A 26 -21.42 1.84 4.40
CA TYR A 26 -22.37 2.33 3.42
C TYR A 26 -22.81 1.21 2.51
N ASN A 27 -24.11 1.23 2.17
CA ASN A 27 -24.70 0.40 1.12
C ASN A 27 -24.87 1.17 -0.19
N SER A 28 -24.55 2.45 -0.17
CA SER A 28 -24.61 3.36 -1.30
C SER A 28 -23.90 4.68 -1.00
N LEU A 29 -23.51 5.40 -2.04
CA LEU A 29 -22.78 6.66 -1.92
C LEU A 29 -23.29 7.69 -2.92
N TYR A 30 -23.56 8.90 -2.42
CA TYR A 30 -23.80 10.08 -3.25
C TYR A 30 -22.48 10.78 -3.59
N CYS A 31 -22.18 10.90 -4.88
CA CYS A 31 -21.00 11.59 -5.38
C CYS A 31 -21.23 13.11 -5.41
N GLY A 32 -21.17 13.76 -4.24
CA GLY A 32 -21.44 15.19 -4.08
C GLY A 32 -20.25 16.13 -4.34
N SER A 33 -19.05 15.59 -4.56
CA SER A 33 -17.86 16.42 -4.77
C SER A 33 -17.81 16.96 -6.21
N LYS A 34 -17.90 18.29 -6.35
CA LYS A 34 -17.78 18.98 -7.64
C LYS A 34 -16.45 18.62 -8.31
N GLY A 35 -16.48 18.36 -9.61
CA GLY A 35 -15.30 17.98 -10.41
C GLY A 35 -15.02 16.48 -10.48
N THR A 36 -15.70 15.65 -9.70
CA THR A 36 -15.62 14.19 -9.86
C THR A 36 -16.40 13.73 -11.09
N ARG A 37 -15.94 12.66 -11.78
CA ARG A 37 -16.60 12.15 -13.00
C ARG A 37 -18.05 11.71 -12.77
N CYS A 38 -18.38 11.33 -11.54
CA CYS A 38 -19.70 10.87 -11.14
C CYS A 38 -20.48 11.93 -10.36
N TYR A 39 -20.08 13.20 -10.43
CA TYR A 39 -20.74 14.28 -9.70
C TYR A 39 -22.27 14.26 -9.89
N GLY A 40 -23.00 14.35 -8.78
CA GLY A 40 -24.47 14.33 -8.75
C GLY A 40 -25.11 12.94 -8.85
N LYS A 41 -24.32 11.86 -8.99
CA LYS A 41 -24.85 10.49 -9.06
C LYS A 41 -24.93 9.84 -7.69
N TYR A 42 -25.99 9.07 -7.51
CA TYR A 42 -26.14 8.14 -6.40
C TYR A 42 -25.80 6.73 -6.88
N ILE A 43 -24.81 6.09 -6.26
CA ILE A 43 -24.32 4.77 -6.68
C ILE A 43 -24.66 3.77 -5.58
N GLN A 44 -25.35 2.70 -5.96
CA GLN A 44 -25.76 1.61 -5.07
C GLN A 44 -24.73 0.48 -5.06
N CYS A 45 -24.56 -0.16 -3.91
CA CYS A 45 -23.73 -1.35 -3.79
C CYS A 45 -24.43 -2.57 -4.43
N PRO A 46 -23.67 -3.47 -5.09
CA PRO A 46 -24.23 -4.69 -5.65
C PRO A 46 -24.68 -5.66 -4.55
N GLN A 47 -25.65 -6.52 -4.85
CA GLN A 47 -26.16 -7.51 -3.88
C GLN A 47 -25.09 -8.52 -3.43
N GLU A 48 -24.11 -8.82 -4.28
CA GLU A 48 -22.99 -9.72 -3.95
C GLU A 48 -22.02 -9.12 -2.90
N CYS A 49 -22.05 -7.80 -2.70
CA CYS A 49 -21.30 -7.11 -1.65
C CYS A 49 -22.09 -5.87 -1.17
N PRO A 50 -23.11 -6.03 -0.32
CA PRO A 50 -24.06 -4.96 -0.04
C PRO A 50 -23.49 -3.85 0.85
N ASN A 51 -22.35 -4.07 1.50
CA ASN A 51 -21.73 -3.15 2.46
C ASN A 51 -20.30 -2.79 2.07
N SER A 52 -19.85 -1.61 2.47
CA SER A 52 -18.50 -1.09 2.23
C SER A 52 -17.43 -1.64 3.18
N ASP A 53 -17.85 -2.34 4.22
CA ASP A 53 -16.99 -2.98 5.21
C ASP A 53 -17.51 -4.39 5.55
N THR A 54 -16.67 -5.14 6.24
CA THR A 54 -16.93 -6.49 6.69
C THR A 54 -15.90 -6.88 7.74
N THR A 55 -16.31 -7.70 8.71
CA THR A 55 -15.40 -8.36 9.65
C THR A 55 -14.90 -9.70 9.12
N ASP A 56 -15.52 -10.26 8.07
CA ASP A 56 -15.04 -11.46 7.39
C ASP A 56 -13.88 -11.11 6.44
N PRO A 57 -12.64 -11.57 6.72
CA PRO A 57 -11.47 -11.23 5.92
C PRO A 57 -11.50 -11.82 4.50
N LYS A 58 -12.40 -12.77 4.20
CA LYS A 58 -12.56 -13.38 2.87
C LYS A 58 -13.67 -12.72 2.04
N ALA A 59 -14.56 -11.97 2.68
CA ALA A 59 -15.67 -11.33 2.00
C ALA A 59 -15.20 -10.17 1.11
N LYS A 60 -15.89 -9.98 -0.02
CA LYS A 60 -15.75 -8.77 -0.84
C LYS A 60 -16.57 -7.65 -0.21
N VAL A 61 -16.10 -6.42 -0.39
CA VAL A 61 -16.83 -5.21 0.01
C VAL A 61 -17.13 -4.33 -1.18
N CYS A 62 -18.19 -3.54 -1.03
CA CYS A 62 -18.56 -2.50 -1.96
C CYS A 62 -17.52 -1.39 -1.95
N HIS A 63 -17.00 -1.07 -3.13
CA HIS A 63 -16.16 0.09 -3.33
C HIS A 63 -16.77 1.01 -4.38
N ILE A 64 -17.00 2.27 -3.99
CA ILE A 64 -17.46 3.31 -4.90
C ILE A 64 -16.34 4.34 -5.06
N ASP A 65 -15.95 4.58 -6.31
CA ASP A 65 -15.01 5.64 -6.69
C ASP A 65 -15.70 6.62 -7.63
N CYS A 66 -16.02 7.81 -7.11
CA CYS A 66 -16.69 8.87 -7.84
C CYS A 66 -15.86 9.45 -9.00
N ASN A 67 -14.58 9.11 -9.12
CA ASN A 67 -13.74 9.52 -10.24
C ASN A 67 -13.67 8.48 -11.35
N LYS A 68 -14.30 7.30 -11.21
CA LYS A 68 -14.35 6.31 -12.28
C LYS A 68 -15.29 6.76 -13.40
N PRO A 69 -14.94 6.53 -14.68
CA PRO A 69 -15.78 6.96 -15.80
C PRO A 69 -17.15 6.26 -15.82
N ILE A 70 -17.22 5.02 -15.34
CA ILE A 70 -18.44 4.18 -15.43
C ILE A 70 -19.43 4.48 -14.30
N CYS A 71 -19.00 5.13 -13.20
CA CYS A 71 -19.86 5.45 -12.06
C CYS A 71 -20.66 4.27 -11.52
N ARG A 72 -19.98 3.13 -11.32
CA ARG A 72 -20.55 1.91 -10.74
C ARG A 72 -19.73 1.47 -9.54
N ALA A 73 -20.41 0.90 -8.56
CA ALA A 73 -19.77 0.21 -7.45
C ALA A 73 -19.05 -1.06 -7.95
N GLN A 74 -17.99 -1.45 -7.25
CA GLN A 74 -17.22 -2.65 -7.54
C GLN A 74 -17.08 -3.48 -6.27
N CYS A 75 -17.28 -4.79 -6.39
CA CYS A 75 -17.01 -5.71 -5.30
C CYS A 75 -15.55 -6.14 -5.34
N ARG A 76 -14.80 -5.79 -4.28
CA ARG A 76 -13.37 -6.07 -4.20
C ARG A 76 -12.99 -6.71 -2.88
N SER A 77 -11.94 -7.54 -2.91
CA SER A 77 -11.28 -8.00 -1.69
C SER A 77 -10.60 -6.83 -0.99
N ARG A 78 -10.49 -6.92 0.32
CA ARG A 78 -9.77 -5.94 1.17
C ARG A 78 -8.32 -6.31 1.40
N LYS A 79 -7.89 -7.50 0.98
CA LYS A 79 -6.48 -7.91 0.95
C LYS A 79 -5.84 -7.57 -0.39
N PRO A 80 -4.50 -7.42 -0.47
CA PRO A 80 -3.79 -7.23 -1.72
C PRO A 80 -4.19 -8.27 -2.77
N ASN A 81 -4.50 -7.82 -3.99
CA ASN A 81 -4.62 -8.70 -5.15
C ASN A 81 -3.29 -8.72 -5.89
N CYS A 82 -2.51 -9.78 -5.70
CA CYS A 82 -1.21 -9.96 -6.32
C CYS A 82 -1.24 -10.11 -7.85
N ASN A 83 -2.43 -10.19 -8.46
CA ASN A 83 -2.63 -10.28 -9.91
C ASN A 83 -3.27 -9.02 -10.51
N ALA A 84 -3.29 -7.90 -9.78
CA ALA A 84 -3.81 -6.63 -10.26
C ALA A 84 -2.72 -5.54 -10.31
N PRO A 85 -2.90 -4.49 -11.15
CA PRO A 85 -1.99 -3.35 -11.20
C PRO A 85 -1.70 -2.74 -9.83
N GLY A 86 -0.47 -2.26 -9.67
CA GLY A 86 0.04 -1.71 -8.42
C GLY A 86 0.41 -2.76 -7.37
N SER A 87 0.40 -4.06 -7.71
CA SER A 87 0.84 -5.09 -6.77
C SER A 87 2.36 -5.21 -6.69
N GLY A 88 2.83 -5.59 -5.51
CA GLY A 88 4.18 -6.09 -5.24
C GLY A 88 4.06 -7.27 -4.28
N CYS A 89 4.25 -8.49 -4.77
CA CYS A 89 4.07 -9.73 -4.00
C CYS A 89 5.15 -10.75 -4.37
N PHE A 90 5.22 -11.87 -3.66
CA PHE A 90 6.18 -12.94 -3.96
C PHE A 90 7.63 -12.45 -3.90
N ASP A 91 8.50 -12.82 -4.86
CA ASP A 91 9.97 -12.71 -4.79
C ASP A 91 10.66 -11.57 -5.62
N PRO A 92 10.36 -10.29 -5.33
CA PRO A 92 9.07 -9.68 -5.54
C PRO A 92 8.77 -9.47 -7.04
N ARG A 93 7.61 -9.96 -7.43
CA ARG A 93 6.92 -9.68 -8.69
C ARG A 93 6.06 -8.42 -8.51
N PHE A 94 6.18 -7.51 -9.46
CA PHE A 94 5.35 -6.31 -9.55
C PHE A 94 4.42 -6.35 -10.77
N ILE A 95 3.30 -5.64 -10.67
CA ILE A 95 2.45 -5.30 -11.81
C ILE A 95 2.37 -3.78 -11.90
N GLY A 96 2.87 -3.21 -12.99
CA GLY A 96 2.89 -1.77 -13.20
C GLY A 96 1.50 -1.15 -13.31
N GLY A 97 1.44 0.19 -13.28
CA GLY A 97 0.23 0.94 -13.61
C GLY A 97 -0.23 0.71 -15.06
N ASP A 98 0.71 0.34 -15.92
CA ASP A 98 0.52 -0.16 -17.28
C ASP A 98 -0.05 -1.59 -17.36
N GLY A 99 -0.18 -2.30 -16.23
CA GLY A 99 -0.63 -3.68 -16.17
C GLY A 99 0.42 -4.72 -16.58
N ILE A 100 1.66 -4.30 -16.84
CA ILE A 100 2.75 -5.20 -17.24
C ILE A 100 3.40 -5.81 -16.00
N VAL A 101 3.60 -7.13 -16.05
CA VAL A 101 4.32 -7.87 -15.02
C VAL A 101 5.82 -7.65 -15.19
N PHE A 102 6.52 -7.33 -14.09
CA PHE A 102 7.99 -7.26 -14.08
C PHE A 102 8.55 -7.67 -12.72
N TYR A 103 9.84 -7.99 -12.68
CA TYR A 103 10.55 -8.38 -11.46
C TYR A 103 11.62 -7.35 -11.13
N PHE A 104 11.71 -6.98 -9.86
CA PHE A 104 12.78 -6.13 -9.35
C PHE A 104 13.32 -6.79 -8.09
N HIS A 105 14.49 -7.41 -8.21
CA HIS A 105 15.04 -8.20 -7.11
C HIS A 105 15.67 -7.34 -6.02
N GLY A 106 16.17 -6.14 -6.33
CA GLY A 106 16.90 -5.33 -5.35
C GLY A 106 18.07 -6.11 -4.75
N LYS A 107 18.33 -5.91 -3.45
CA LYS A 107 19.35 -6.62 -2.67
C LYS A 107 18.88 -6.83 -1.23
N SER A 108 19.33 -7.92 -0.60
CA SER A 108 19.02 -8.20 0.80
C SER A 108 19.57 -7.11 1.72
N ASN A 109 18.76 -6.67 2.69
CA ASN A 109 19.04 -5.60 3.65
C ASN A 109 19.29 -4.21 3.03
N GLU A 110 18.80 -3.97 1.82
CA GLU A 110 18.85 -2.66 1.17
C GLU A 110 17.46 -2.03 1.01
N HIS A 111 17.44 -0.73 0.71
CA HIS A 111 16.23 0.07 0.56
C HIS A 111 16.14 0.64 -0.84
N PHE A 112 14.93 0.63 -1.42
CA PHE A 112 14.69 1.15 -2.76
C PHE A 112 13.39 1.95 -2.81
N SER A 113 13.39 3.07 -3.54
CA SER A 113 12.18 3.84 -3.83
C SER A 113 11.30 3.11 -4.84
N LEU A 114 10.14 2.65 -4.39
CA LEU A 114 9.10 2.08 -5.25
C LEU A 114 8.35 3.19 -6.00
N VAL A 115 8.07 4.29 -5.31
CA VAL A 115 7.37 5.47 -5.85
C VAL A 115 8.03 6.72 -5.30
N SER A 116 8.24 7.72 -6.15
CA SER A 116 8.68 9.05 -5.75
C SER A 116 7.96 10.07 -6.63
N ASP A 117 7.23 10.96 -6.00
CA ASP A 117 6.51 12.09 -6.57
C ASP A 117 6.67 13.31 -5.64
N SER A 118 6.21 14.49 -6.04
CA SER A 118 6.48 15.75 -5.30
C SER A 118 6.06 15.69 -3.83
N ASN A 119 4.91 15.07 -3.53
CA ASN A 119 4.30 15.00 -2.20
C ASN A 119 4.24 13.59 -1.59
N LEU A 120 4.68 12.56 -2.33
CA LEU A 120 4.60 11.17 -1.92
C LEU A 120 5.86 10.41 -2.33
N GLN A 121 6.54 9.81 -1.37
CA GLN A 121 7.58 8.82 -1.64
C GLN A 121 7.34 7.56 -0.81
N ILE A 122 7.38 6.42 -1.48
CA ILE A 122 7.26 5.10 -0.86
C ILE A 122 8.53 4.34 -1.16
N ASN A 123 9.29 4.05 -0.11
CA ASN A 123 10.45 3.19 -0.14
C ASN A 123 10.09 1.80 0.40
N ALA A 124 10.83 0.79 -0.02
CA ALA A 124 10.72 -0.57 0.49
C ALA A 124 12.08 -1.06 0.99
N ARG A 125 12.07 -1.76 2.14
CA ARG A 125 13.20 -2.56 2.61
C ARG A 125 13.07 -3.97 2.07
N PHE A 126 14.13 -4.47 1.45
CA PHE A 126 14.19 -5.83 0.94
C PHE A 126 14.95 -6.70 1.96
N ILE A 127 14.39 -7.86 2.28
CA ILE A 127 15.11 -8.95 2.97
C ILE A 127 15.41 -10.03 1.94
N GLY A 128 16.32 -10.94 2.25
CA GLY A 128 16.64 -12.01 1.30
C GLY A 128 17.50 -13.13 1.85
N HIS A 129 17.56 -14.19 1.05
CA HIS A 129 18.30 -15.41 1.32
C HIS A 129 19.09 -15.82 0.08
N ARG A 130 20.35 -16.24 0.27
CA ARG A 130 21.19 -16.76 -0.80
C ARG A 130 21.68 -18.17 -0.45
N PRO A 131 21.06 -19.21 -1.00
CA PRO A 131 21.58 -20.57 -0.92
C PRO A 131 22.98 -20.67 -1.53
N ALA A 132 23.75 -21.64 -1.05
CA ALA A 132 25.07 -21.94 -1.61
C ALA A 132 24.97 -22.19 -3.13
N GLY A 133 25.90 -21.61 -3.89
CA GLY A 133 25.96 -21.77 -5.35
C GLY A 133 25.06 -20.82 -6.16
N ARG A 134 24.23 -19.98 -5.54
CA ARG A 134 23.51 -18.91 -6.27
C ARG A 134 24.34 -17.64 -6.38
N SER A 135 24.24 -16.97 -7.52
CA SER A 135 24.87 -15.67 -7.78
C SER A 135 24.08 -14.48 -7.22
N ARG A 136 22.79 -14.67 -6.92
CA ARG A 136 21.87 -13.63 -6.45
C ARG A 136 21.01 -14.09 -5.29
N ASP A 137 20.57 -13.14 -4.48
CA ASP A 137 19.61 -13.35 -3.40
C ASP A 137 18.22 -13.65 -3.99
N TYR A 138 17.47 -14.50 -3.32
CA TYR A 138 16.01 -14.37 -3.31
C TYR A 138 15.66 -13.23 -2.37
N THR A 139 14.68 -12.42 -2.74
CA THR A 139 14.32 -11.25 -1.94
C THR A 139 12.81 -11.10 -1.80
N TRP A 140 12.42 -10.43 -0.72
CA TRP A 140 11.02 -10.11 -0.41
C TRP A 140 10.94 -8.72 0.23
N ILE A 141 9.79 -8.07 0.08
CA ILE A 141 9.54 -6.76 0.69
C ILE A 141 9.26 -6.97 2.18
N GLN A 142 10.12 -6.51 3.08
CA GLN A 142 9.89 -6.62 4.53
C GLN A 142 9.13 -5.43 5.10
N ALA A 143 9.44 -4.23 4.62
CA ALA A 143 8.94 -2.99 5.19
C ALA A 143 8.65 -1.96 4.11
N LEU A 144 7.68 -1.09 4.37
CA LEU A 144 7.44 0.14 3.62
C LEU A 144 7.76 1.35 4.48
N GLY A 145 8.45 2.33 3.90
CA GLY A 145 8.65 3.66 4.43
C GLY A 145 7.92 4.65 3.54
N ILE A 146 7.00 5.42 4.13
CA ILE A 146 6.11 6.32 3.42
C ILE A 146 6.43 7.73 3.91
N LEU A 147 6.92 8.56 3.01
CA LEU A 147 7.05 9.99 3.19
C LEU A 147 5.86 10.64 2.49
N PHE A 148 5.03 11.33 3.24
CA PHE A 148 3.82 11.97 2.74
C PHE A 148 3.76 13.40 3.24
N ASN A 149 3.90 14.36 2.33
CA ASN A 149 4.10 15.78 2.66
C ASN A 149 5.31 15.96 3.61
N SER A 150 5.08 16.42 4.84
CA SER A 150 6.09 16.57 5.89
C SER A 150 6.13 15.39 6.89
N LYS A 151 5.30 14.37 6.68
CA LYS A 151 5.09 13.26 7.63
C LYS A 151 5.80 12.01 7.17
N THR A 152 6.11 11.15 8.14
CA THR A 152 6.67 9.83 7.90
C THR A 152 5.81 8.76 8.54
N PHE A 153 5.58 7.68 7.81
CA PHE A 153 4.91 6.49 8.31
C PHE A 153 5.71 5.28 7.85
N SER A 154 5.80 4.25 8.68
CA SER A 154 6.44 2.99 8.30
C SER A 154 5.63 1.82 8.80
N LEU A 155 5.66 0.74 8.03
CA LEU A 155 5.11 -0.54 8.44
C LEU A 155 6.08 -1.66 8.06
N GLU A 156 6.23 -2.66 8.92
CA GLU A 156 7.17 -3.76 8.70
C GLU A 156 6.64 -5.10 9.21
N ALA A 157 7.05 -6.18 8.54
CA ALA A 157 6.90 -7.55 9.00
C ALA A 157 8.00 -7.90 10.01
N THR A 158 7.58 -8.38 11.18
CA THR A 158 8.49 -8.83 12.23
C THR A 158 9.10 -10.17 11.85
N LYS A 159 10.44 -10.27 11.92
CA LYS A 159 11.17 -11.52 11.68
C LYS A 159 10.70 -12.60 12.66
N THR A 160 10.45 -13.81 12.15
CA THR A 160 10.10 -14.98 12.95
C THR A 160 10.69 -16.25 12.33
N PRO A 161 11.17 -17.22 13.15
CA PRO A 161 11.63 -18.52 12.64
C PRO A 161 10.48 -19.39 12.13
N GLN A 162 9.33 -19.33 12.80
CA GLN A 162 8.15 -20.11 12.47
C GLN A 162 6.93 -19.19 12.37
N TRP A 163 6.09 -19.46 11.38
CA TRP A 163 4.85 -18.72 11.19
C TRP A 163 3.76 -19.28 12.09
N ASP A 164 3.13 -18.40 12.86
CA ASP A 164 1.91 -18.67 13.61
C ASP A 164 0.83 -17.67 13.15
N GLY A 165 -0.23 -18.18 12.52
CA GLY A 165 -1.31 -17.34 11.99
C GLY A 165 -2.09 -16.59 13.08
N ASP A 166 -1.95 -17.01 14.34
CA ASP A 166 -2.61 -16.39 15.49
C ASP A 166 -1.77 -15.28 16.13
N LEU A 167 -0.56 -15.01 15.64
CA LEU A 167 0.27 -13.90 16.11
C LEU A 167 0.23 -12.71 15.13
N ASP A 168 0.35 -11.49 15.66
CA ASP A 168 0.45 -10.28 14.84
C ASP A 168 1.92 -9.92 14.65
N TYR A 169 2.37 -9.96 13.40
CA TYR A 169 3.75 -9.65 13.02
C TYR A 169 3.92 -8.23 12.48
N LEU A 170 2.84 -7.45 12.43
CA LEU A 170 2.87 -6.10 11.89
C LEU A 170 3.36 -5.09 12.94
N LYS A 171 4.38 -4.31 12.59
CA LYS A 171 4.80 -3.14 13.37
C LYS A 171 4.53 -1.87 12.58
N LEU A 172 4.01 -0.87 13.26
CA LEU A 172 3.61 0.40 12.67
C LEU A 172 4.29 1.56 13.42
N ASN A 173 4.83 2.54 12.68
CA ASN A 173 5.34 3.77 13.27
C ASN A 173 4.86 4.99 12.48
N TYR A 174 4.61 6.08 13.18
CA TYR A 174 4.28 7.40 12.63
C TYR A 174 5.19 8.45 13.25
N ASN A 175 5.91 9.21 12.42
CA ASN A 175 6.89 10.22 12.84
C ASN A 175 7.89 9.68 13.89
N GLY A 176 8.36 8.45 13.68
CA GLY A 176 9.32 7.77 14.56
C GLY A 176 8.71 7.14 15.83
N ASN A 177 7.41 7.35 16.10
CA ASN A 177 6.74 6.80 17.27
C ASN A 177 5.89 5.57 16.93
N HIS A 178 5.86 4.60 17.83
CA HIS A 178 5.04 3.40 17.67
C HIS A 178 3.54 3.72 17.60
N VAL A 179 2.85 3.12 16.63
CA VAL A 179 1.39 3.22 16.48
C VAL A 179 0.74 1.99 17.09
N ALA A 180 0.01 2.18 18.20
CA ALA A 180 -0.79 1.13 18.81
C ALA A 180 -2.11 0.95 18.04
N LEU A 181 -2.19 -0.09 17.21
CA LEU A 181 -3.40 -0.48 16.50
C LEU A 181 -3.96 -1.77 17.11
N ALA A 182 -5.11 -1.68 17.78
CA ALA A 182 -5.76 -2.82 18.42
C ALA A 182 -5.98 -3.97 17.43
N GLU A 183 -5.82 -5.21 17.90
CA GLU A 183 -6.18 -6.40 17.14
C GLU A 183 -7.69 -6.43 16.86
N GLY A 184 -8.09 -7.10 15.77
CA GLY A 184 -9.49 -7.21 15.36
C GLY A 184 -9.79 -6.45 14.06
N ALA A 185 -10.64 -7.05 13.22
CA ALA A 185 -11.09 -6.42 11.99
C ALA A 185 -11.77 -5.06 12.27
N LEU A 186 -11.58 -4.10 11.36
CA LEU A 186 -12.09 -2.72 11.42
C LEU A 186 -11.46 -1.83 12.51
N SER A 187 -10.57 -2.36 13.35
CA SER A 187 -9.74 -1.53 14.23
C SER A 187 -9.00 -0.49 13.41
N THR A 188 -9.14 0.77 13.82
CA THR A 188 -8.70 1.92 13.03
C THR A 188 -7.84 2.85 13.87
N TRP A 189 -6.79 3.38 13.27
CA TRP A 189 -5.99 4.48 13.78
C TRP A 189 -5.97 5.63 12.78
N TYR A 190 -5.97 6.86 13.28
CA TYR A 190 -5.75 8.07 12.51
C TYR A 190 -4.66 8.90 13.18
N ASN A 191 -3.90 9.64 12.39
CA ASN A 191 -3.14 10.76 12.91
C ASN A 191 -4.08 11.94 13.27
N GLU A 192 -3.53 12.93 13.97
CA GLU A 192 -4.27 14.10 14.45
C GLU A 192 -4.96 14.87 13.31
N GLU A 193 -4.28 15.02 12.17
CA GLU A 193 -4.78 15.77 11.01
C GLU A 193 -5.75 14.97 10.13
N LYS A 194 -5.97 13.68 10.44
CA LYS A 194 -6.87 12.77 9.71
C LYS A 194 -6.57 12.67 8.22
N ASP A 195 -5.30 12.77 7.84
CA ASP A 195 -4.82 12.58 6.47
C ASP A 195 -4.02 11.28 6.28
N VAL A 196 -3.74 10.56 7.37
CA VAL A 196 -3.23 9.19 7.39
C VAL A 196 -4.18 8.33 8.23
N LYS A 197 -4.74 7.29 7.61
CA LYS A 197 -5.58 6.29 8.27
C LYS A 197 -4.93 4.92 8.12
N VAL A 198 -4.96 4.12 9.18
CA VAL A 198 -4.64 2.70 9.13
C VAL A 198 -5.83 1.92 9.65
N GLU A 199 -6.32 0.96 8.89
CA GLU A 199 -7.43 0.10 9.30
C GLU A 199 -7.08 -1.37 9.11
N ARG A 200 -7.38 -2.19 10.11
CA ARG A 200 -7.29 -3.64 10.00
C ARG A 200 -8.37 -4.19 9.09
N VAL A 201 -7.97 -4.92 8.05
CA VAL A 201 -8.89 -5.61 7.13
C VAL A 201 -9.10 -7.08 7.50
N ALA A 202 -8.36 -7.56 8.49
CA ALA A 202 -8.49 -8.86 9.14
C ALA A 202 -8.08 -8.71 10.62
N ASN A 203 -8.26 -9.75 11.44
CA ASN A 203 -7.91 -9.68 12.87
C ASN A 203 -6.43 -9.32 13.11
N LYS A 204 -5.52 -9.87 12.30
CA LYS A 204 -4.06 -9.73 12.40
C LYS A 204 -3.44 -9.64 11.02
N ASN A 205 -2.22 -9.12 10.91
CA ASN A 205 -1.36 -9.19 9.72
C ASN A 205 -1.89 -8.58 8.42
N SER A 206 -3.08 -7.97 8.40
CA SER A 206 -3.61 -7.32 7.20
C SER A 206 -4.18 -5.94 7.52
N VAL A 207 -3.66 -4.92 6.85
CA VAL A 207 -4.10 -3.53 7.01
C VAL A 207 -4.29 -2.83 5.67
N MET A 208 -5.11 -1.81 5.69
CA MET A 208 -5.25 -0.82 4.63
C MET A 208 -4.76 0.53 5.18
N VAL A 209 -3.74 1.09 4.53
CA VAL A 209 -3.25 2.44 4.79
C VAL A 209 -3.88 3.38 3.78
N THR A 210 -4.54 4.45 4.23
CA THR A 210 -5.10 5.49 3.37
C THR A 210 -4.37 6.80 3.62
N LEU A 211 -3.76 7.32 2.57
CA LEU A 211 -3.17 8.65 2.50
C LEU A 211 -4.17 9.54 1.77
N LYS A 212 -4.74 10.50 2.49
CA LYS A 212 -5.81 11.36 1.99
C LYS A 212 -5.40 12.00 0.65
N ASP A 213 -6.29 11.86 -0.34
CA ASP A 213 -6.16 12.39 -1.69
C ASP A 213 -4.91 11.90 -2.49
N ALA A 214 -4.11 10.99 -1.94
CA ALA A 214 -2.85 10.53 -2.53
C ALA A 214 -2.87 9.05 -2.91
N ALA A 215 -3.13 8.15 -1.94
CA ALA A 215 -3.05 6.71 -2.18
C ALA A 215 -3.84 5.87 -1.16
N GLU A 216 -4.21 4.68 -1.58
CA GLU A 216 -4.63 3.57 -0.73
C GLU A 216 -3.64 2.41 -0.91
N ILE A 217 -3.21 1.81 0.19
CA ILE A 217 -2.19 0.76 0.21
C ILE A 217 -2.73 -0.41 1.02
N LEU A 218 -3.01 -1.51 0.34
CA LEU A 218 -3.35 -2.78 0.99
C LEU A 218 -2.05 -3.50 1.33
N VAL A 219 -1.97 -4.04 2.54
CA VAL A 219 -0.81 -4.80 3.01
C VAL A 219 -1.27 -6.08 3.69
N ASN A 220 -0.58 -7.18 3.40
CA ASN A 220 -0.76 -8.47 4.04
C ASN A 220 0.61 -9.06 4.39
N VAL A 221 0.82 -9.42 5.65
CA VAL A 221 2.05 -10.11 6.09
C VAL A 221 1.86 -11.61 5.87
N VAL A 222 2.81 -12.23 5.17
CA VAL A 222 2.82 -13.66 4.85
C VAL A 222 4.22 -14.25 5.07
N PRO A 223 4.34 -15.54 5.40
CA PRO A 223 5.62 -16.23 5.40
C PRO A 223 5.96 -16.74 3.98
N VAL A 224 7.21 -17.14 3.79
CA VAL A 224 7.52 -18.13 2.74
C VAL A 224 7.06 -19.49 3.23
N THR A 225 6.09 -20.11 2.55
CA THR A 225 5.56 -21.40 2.95
C THR A 225 6.47 -22.54 2.54
N LYS A 226 6.30 -23.73 3.13
CA LYS A 226 7.00 -24.94 2.70
C LYS A 226 6.71 -25.29 1.25
N GLU A 227 5.51 -24.98 0.76
CA GLU A 227 5.14 -25.23 -0.63
C GLU A 227 5.84 -24.24 -1.57
N ASP A 228 5.91 -22.96 -1.21
CA ASP A 228 6.70 -21.98 -1.96
C ASP A 228 8.17 -22.39 -2.03
N ASP A 229 8.75 -22.78 -0.88
CA ASP A 229 10.12 -23.26 -0.79
C ASP A 229 10.37 -24.50 -1.67
N ARG A 230 9.42 -25.44 -1.69
CA ARG A 230 9.48 -26.64 -2.53
C ARG A 230 9.39 -26.32 -4.03
N ILE A 231 8.48 -25.42 -4.43
CA ILE A 231 8.26 -25.05 -5.84
C ILE A 231 9.44 -24.24 -6.37
N HIS A 232 9.93 -23.28 -5.59
CA HIS A 232 10.93 -22.31 -6.04
C HIS A 232 12.36 -22.69 -5.62
N ASN A 233 12.52 -23.74 -4.81
CA ASN A 233 13.79 -24.18 -4.24
C ASN A 233 14.52 -23.01 -3.56
N TYR A 234 13.81 -22.33 -2.64
CA TYR A 234 14.39 -21.21 -1.90
C TYR A 234 15.44 -21.69 -0.88
N GLN A 235 15.35 -22.94 -0.42
CA GLN A 235 16.17 -23.55 0.64
C GLN A 235 16.08 -22.74 1.95
N VAL A 236 14.86 -22.38 2.34
CA VAL A 236 14.62 -21.55 3.52
C VAL A 236 15.19 -22.23 4.79
N PRO A 237 16.09 -21.56 5.53
CA PRO A 237 16.64 -22.09 6.78
C PRO A 237 15.59 -22.15 7.90
N SER A 238 15.84 -23.02 8.88
CA SER A 238 14.90 -23.27 10.00
C SER A 238 14.75 -22.11 10.99
N ASP A 239 15.68 -21.13 10.98
CA ASP A 239 15.71 -19.99 11.89
C ASP A 239 14.96 -18.75 11.35
N ASN A 240 14.42 -18.81 10.12
CA ASN A 240 13.70 -17.69 9.52
C ASN A 240 12.71 -18.15 8.43
N CYS A 241 11.42 -17.89 8.61
CA CYS A 241 10.41 -18.14 7.56
C CYS A 241 10.25 -16.99 6.56
N PHE A 242 11.08 -15.95 6.65
CA PHE A 242 11.03 -14.75 5.79
C PHE A 242 9.64 -14.12 5.73
N ALA A 243 9.04 -13.85 6.90
CA ALA A 243 7.82 -13.05 6.97
C ALA A 243 8.01 -11.72 6.22
N HIS A 244 7.13 -11.46 5.26
CA HIS A 244 7.24 -10.36 4.30
C HIS A 244 5.86 -9.81 3.93
N LEU A 245 5.86 -8.72 3.17
CA LEU A 245 4.68 -7.99 2.76
C LEU A 245 4.29 -8.36 1.33
N GLU A 246 3.04 -8.75 1.17
CA GLU A 246 2.30 -8.56 -0.07
C GLU A 246 1.64 -7.19 -0.02
N VAL A 247 1.81 -6.41 -1.08
CA VAL A 247 1.30 -5.04 -1.13
C VAL A 247 0.53 -4.79 -2.42
N GLN A 248 -0.49 -3.94 -2.34
CA GLN A 248 -1.16 -3.41 -3.51
C GLN A 248 -1.43 -1.92 -3.32
N PHE A 249 -0.84 -1.12 -4.21
CA PHE A 249 -1.00 0.33 -4.23
C PHE A 249 -2.09 0.75 -5.20
N ARG A 250 -2.86 1.76 -4.79
CA ARG A 250 -3.77 2.50 -5.64
C ARG A 250 -3.54 3.98 -5.43
N PHE A 251 -3.06 4.65 -6.46
CA PHE A 251 -2.79 6.09 -6.41
C PHE A 251 -3.97 6.88 -6.99
N PHE A 252 -4.22 8.06 -6.43
CA PHE A 252 -5.32 8.93 -6.83
C PHE A 252 -4.85 10.18 -7.57
N ALA A 253 -3.64 10.66 -7.29
CA ALA A 253 -3.14 11.94 -7.79
C ALA A 253 -1.61 11.90 -8.01
N LEU A 254 -1.13 11.00 -8.87
CA LEU A 254 0.27 11.04 -9.31
C LEU A 254 0.48 12.14 -10.36
N SER A 255 1.57 12.88 -10.24
CA SER A 255 1.99 13.85 -11.23
C SER A 255 2.59 13.17 -12.46
N PRO A 256 2.65 13.84 -13.61
CA PRO A 256 3.39 13.36 -14.78
C PRO A 256 4.88 13.13 -14.52
N LYS A 257 5.45 13.66 -13.43
CA LYS A 257 6.86 13.52 -13.06
C LYS A 257 7.14 12.32 -12.15
N VAL A 258 6.11 11.55 -11.78
CA VAL A 258 6.27 10.38 -10.90
C VAL A 258 7.37 9.45 -11.40
N ASN A 259 8.16 8.95 -10.45
CA ASN A 259 9.28 8.05 -10.68
C ASN A 259 9.30 6.96 -9.60
N GLY A 260 10.38 6.18 -9.53
CA GLY A 260 10.51 4.99 -8.70
C GLY A 260 10.35 3.70 -9.50
N VAL A 261 10.70 2.57 -8.89
CA VAL A 261 10.66 1.25 -9.54
C VAL A 261 9.26 0.95 -10.13
N LEU A 262 8.23 1.18 -9.34
CA LEU A 262 6.83 1.01 -9.70
C LEU A 262 6.23 2.33 -10.22
N GLY A 263 6.52 3.46 -9.58
CA GLY A 263 5.88 4.74 -9.88
C GLY A 263 6.06 5.19 -11.34
N ARG A 264 7.23 4.95 -11.95
CA ARG A 264 7.48 5.27 -13.37
C ARG A 264 6.48 4.62 -14.34
N THR A 265 5.95 3.44 -13.99
CA THR A 265 4.98 2.70 -14.83
C THR A 265 3.60 3.34 -14.89
N TYR A 266 3.37 4.40 -14.10
CA TYR A 266 2.13 5.18 -14.14
C TYR A 266 2.21 6.39 -15.08
N ARG A 267 3.39 6.71 -15.63
CA ARG A 267 3.52 7.79 -16.61
C ARG A 267 3.05 7.32 -17.99
N LEU A 268 2.37 8.22 -18.70
CA LEU A 268 1.87 7.96 -20.06
C LEU A 268 3.00 7.83 -21.09
N ASP A 269 4.15 8.45 -20.83
CA ASP A 269 5.34 8.43 -21.70
C ASP A 269 6.32 7.30 -21.37
N PHE A 270 6.02 6.47 -20.36
CA PHE A 270 6.92 5.42 -19.94
C PHE A 270 6.78 4.19 -20.85
N GLU A 271 7.85 3.89 -21.57
CA GLU A 271 7.98 2.63 -22.30
C GLU A 271 8.58 1.57 -21.38
N ASN A 272 7.78 0.56 -21.06
CA ASN A 272 8.22 -0.51 -20.18
C ASN A 272 9.22 -1.44 -20.90
N PRO A 273 10.47 -1.57 -20.41
CA PRO A 273 11.46 -2.44 -21.03
C PRO A 273 11.16 -3.94 -20.80
N ALA A 274 10.26 -4.29 -19.89
CA ALA A 274 9.85 -5.66 -19.65
C ALA A 274 9.10 -6.20 -20.88
N LYS A 275 9.68 -7.22 -21.53
CA LYS A 275 9.10 -7.83 -22.73
C LYS A 275 7.90 -8.71 -22.36
N PRO A 276 6.69 -8.47 -22.90
CA PRO A 276 5.56 -9.36 -22.73
C PRO A 276 5.90 -10.78 -23.23
N GLY A 277 5.47 -11.80 -22.51
CA GLY A 277 5.69 -13.21 -22.86
C GLY A 277 7.05 -13.80 -22.43
N VAL A 278 7.98 -12.99 -21.92
CA VAL A 278 9.18 -13.49 -21.26
C VAL A 278 8.84 -13.94 -19.84
N ALA A 279 9.25 -15.15 -19.47
CA ALA A 279 9.12 -15.62 -18.10
C ALA A 279 10.03 -14.78 -17.18
N MET A 280 9.42 -14.15 -16.16
CA MET A 280 10.09 -13.30 -15.17
C MET A 280 10.98 -12.19 -15.78
N PRO A 281 10.39 -11.18 -16.43
CA PRO A 281 11.17 -10.10 -17.02
C PRO A 281 11.72 -9.18 -15.91
N VAL A 282 13.02 -9.30 -15.65
CA VAL A 282 13.71 -8.52 -14.62
C VAL A 282 14.08 -7.14 -15.16
N VAL A 283 13.70 -6.09 -14.43
CA VAL A 283 14.08 -4.71 -14.74
C VAL A 283 15.19 -4.25 -13.80
N GLY A 284 16.31 -3.81 -14.37
CA GLY A 284 17.43 -3.28 -13.60
C GLY A 284 17.29 -1.80 -13.23
N GLY A 285 18.38 -1.22 -12.75
CA GLY A 285 18.48 0.18 -12.36
C GLY A 285 18.39 0.41 -10.86
N GLU A 286 18.73 -0.61 -10.08
CA GLU A 286 18.76 -0.65 -8.62
C GLU A 286 19.44 0.60 -8.04
N GLU A 287 20.62 0.96 -8.55
CA GLU A 287 21.40 2.11 -8.07
C GLU A 287 20.66 3.45 -8.21
N ARG A 288 19.76 3.59 -9.20
CA ARG A 288 18.96 4.81 -9.37
C ARG A 288 17.89 4.98 -8.30
N TYR A 289 17.40 3.88 -7.76
CA TYR A 289 16.30 3.87 -6.79
C TYR A 289 16.76 3.57 -5.37
N LYS A 290 18.03 3.20 -5.18
CA LYS A 290 18.60 2.92 -3.86
C LYS A 290 18.52 4.15 -2.96
N THR A 291 17.99 3.95 -1.76
CA THR A 291 17.96 4.96 -0.69
C THR A 291 18.86 4.53 0.46
N SER A 292 19.37 5.51 1.22
CA SER A 292 20.24 5.23 2.37
C SER A 292 19.52 4.58 3.55
N SER A 293 18.22 4.82 3.69
CA SER A 293 17.36 4.26 4.73
C SER A 293 15.91 4.17 4.27
N LEU A 294 15.09 3.46 5.05
CA LEU A 294 13.67 3.30 4.79
C LEU A 294 12.92 4.64 4.67
N LEU A 295 13.31 5.65 5.46
CA LEU A 295 12.67 6.98 5.48
C LEU A 295 13.51 8.06 4.79
N SER A 296 14.52 7.70 4.00
CA SER A 296 15.30 8.67 3.22
C SER A 296 14.56 9.07 1.94
N HIS A 297 14.46 10.36 1.67
CA HIS A 297 13.90 10.87 0.42
C HIS A 297 14.90 10.87 -0.75
N LYS A 298 16.20 10.67 -0.48
CA LYS A 298 17.26 10.82 -1.49
C LYS A 298 17.52 9.50 -2.23
N CYS A 299 17.35 9.52 -3.54
CA CYS A 299 17.87 8.52 -4.48
C CYS A 299 18.18 9.17 -5.83
N GLY A 300 18.90 8.47 -6.72
CA GLY A 300 19.34 9.01 -8.02
C GLY A 300 18.22 9.37 -9.00
N SER A 301 16.98 8.94 -8.76
CA SER A 301 15.82 9.29 -9.60
C SER A 301 14.59 9.70 -8.79
N CYS A 302 14.77 10.01 -7.49
CA CYS A 302 13.70 10.46 -6.61
C CYS A 302 13.40 11.93 -6.90
N VAL A 303 12.12 12.29 -6.92
CA VAL A 303 11.62 13.64 -7.21
C VAL A 303 10.82 14.24 -6.04
N PHE A 304 10.84 13.57 -4.88
CA PHE A 304 10.18 14.03 -3.67
C PHE A 304 10.81 15.31 -3.13
N SER A 305 9.96 16.26 -2.76
CA SER A 305 10.35 17.52 -2.14
C SER A 305 9.65 17.69 -0.80
N GLN A 306 10.44 17.67 0.27
CA GLN A 306 9.92 17.86 1.63
C GLN A 306 9.52 19.34 1.80
N GLY A 307 8.23 19.63 1.96
CA GLY A 307 7.75 20.99 2.25
C GLY A 307 7.16 21.78 1.08
N SER A 308 6.81 21.16 -0.05
CA SER A 308 5.88 21.81 -0.98
C SER A 308 4.49 21.84 -0.33
N SER A 309 4.15 22.97 0.31
CA SER A 309 2.76 23.37 0.48
C SER A 309 2.04 23.19 -0.86
N PHE A 310 0.79 22.73 -0.84
CA PHE A 310 -0.08 22.75 -2.00
C PHE A 310 -0.18 24.20 -2.53
N GLU A 311 0.76 24.63 -3.37
CA GLU A 311 0.45 25.58 -4.41
C GLU A 311 -0.46 24.82 -5.35
N LYS A 312 -1.77 24.98 -5.15
CA LYS A 312 -2.72 24.80 -6.23
C LYS A 312 -2.28 25.76 -7.32
N GLU A 313 -1.45 25.30 -8.24
CA GLU A 313 -1.47 25.86 -9.59
C GLU A 313 -2.94 25.79 -10.01
N THR A 314 -3.51 26.97 -10.09
CA THR A 314 -4.94 27.18 -10.21
C THR A 314 -5.31 26.98 -11.67
N THR A 315 -5.30 25.74 -12.15
CA THR A 315 -6.18 25.21 -13.21
C THR A 315 -5.79 23.76 -13.49
N PRO A 316 -6.67 22.76 -13.34
CA PRO A 316 -6.74 21.78 -14.41
C PRO A 316 -7.39 22.53 -15.56
N GLN A 317 -6.59 23.14 -16.44
CA GLN A 317 -7.07 23.26 -17.80
C GLN A 317 -7.43 21.83 -18.16
N MET A 318 -8.74 21.61 -18.35
CA MET A 318 -9.23 20.40 -18.99
C MET A 318 -8.25 20.16 -20.12
N MET A 319 -7.51 19.04 -20.09
CA MET A 319 -6.86 18.57 -21.29
C MET A 319 -8.00 18.53 -22.31
N GLU A 320 -7.98 19.50 -23.22
CA GLU A 320 -8.80 19.46 -24.41
C GLU A 320 -8.46 18.11 -25.02
N TYR A 321 -9.42 17.18 -24.95
CA TYR A 321 -9.24 15.85 -25.49
C TYR A 321 -9.10 16.03 -27.00
N GLY A 322 -7.86 16.22 -27.45
CA GLY A 322 -7.47 15.83 -28.79
C GLY A 322 -7.97 14.41 -29.01
N THR A 323 -8.56 14.19 -30.18
CA THR A 323 -9.11 12.91 -30.63
C THR A 323 -8.37 11.72 -30.02
N LEU A 324 -9.06 10.95 -29.17
CA LEU A 324 -8.53 9.74 -28.54
C LEU A 324 -8.10 8.77 -29.64
N ASP A 325 -6.78 8.62 -29.80
CA ASP A 325 -6.21 7.65 -30.73
C ASP A 325 -6.21 6.26 -30.08
N CYS A 326 -7.28 5.49 -30.34
CA CYS A 326 -7.46 4.12 -29.86
C CYS A 326 -6.48 3.11 -30.48
N THR A 327 -5.51 3.55 -31.29
CA THR A 327 -4.39 2.69 -31.73
C THR A 327 -3.28 2.58 -30.68
N LYS A 328 -3.25 3.49 -29.69
CA LYS A 328 -2.28 3.48 -28.57
C LYS A 328 -2.99 3.21 -27.24
N PHE A 329 -2.54 2.19 -26.52
CA PHE A 329 -3.17 1.70 -25.28
C PHE A 329 -2.98 2.71 -24.14
N SER A 330 -4.06 3.34 -23.67
CA SER A 330 -4.04 4.25 -22.52
C SER A 330 -4.22 3.49 -21.21
N HIS A 331 -3.14 2.96 -20.64
CA HIS A 331 -3.18 2.41 -19.29
C HIS A 331 -3.10 3.52 -18.22
N GLY A 332 -3.89 3.39 -17.14
CA GLY A 332 -3.89 4.32 -16.00
C GLY A 332 -5.20 5.10 -15.76
N LEU A 333 -6.01 5.33 -16.80
CA LEU A 333 -7.27 6.10 -16.70
C LEU A 333 -8.55 5.24 -16.55
N GLY A 334 -8.42 3.91 -16.62
CA GLY A 334 -9.57 2.99 -16.59
C GLY A 334 -10.48 3.11 -17.81
N ILE A 335 -9.95 3.51 -18.96
CA ILE A 335 -10.66 3.57 -20.24
C ILE A 335 -10.40 2.25 -20.97
N VAL A 336 -11.47 1.56 -21.35
CA VAL A 336 -11.42 0.36 -22.20
C VAL A 336 -11.92 0.75 -23.57
N CYS A 337 -11.04 0.79 -24.57
CA CYS A 337 -11.44 0.95 -25.95
C CYS A 337 -11.96 -0.38 -26.45
N ARG A 338 -13.25 -0.45 -26.80
CA ARG A 338 -13.84 -1.62 -27.46
C ARG A 338 -13.53 -1.51 -28.95
N ARG A 339 -12.96 -2.57 -29.53
CA ARG A 339 -12.86 -2.70 -30.99
C ARG A 339 -14.23 -2.93 -31.59
#